data_AF-A0A2S4AHZ3-F1
#
_entry.id   AF-A0A2S4AHZ3-F1
#
_cell.length_a   1.000
_cell.length_b   1.000
_cell.length_c   1.000
_cell.angle_alpha   90.00
_cell.angle_beta   90.00
_cell.angle_gamma   90.00
#
_symmetry.space_group_name_H-M   'P 1'
#
loop_
_entity.id
_entity.type
_entity.pdbx_description
1 polymer ?
#
loop_
_entity_poly.entity_id
_entity_poly.type
_entity_poly.pdbx_seq_one_letter_code
_entity_poly.pdbx_strand_id
1 'polypeptide(L)'
;MSASSSTPGRLRAAWLRWRFHLNVLLLIVPLALMSQYFQNQAKSRGLMGLGEREIGEIQVGPWSARLAEHELGGPHDEGIYGFHKPFMVAFCEACLPQIKAAYLRIGKPQSLRTAGSLLMGNPYALEGEVVVPPRASPDSDLWLTVEGWDGSVHQASIPLAEASPDTRAWLERRGNH
;
A
#
# COMPACT_ATOMS: atom_id res chain seq x y z
N MET A 1 -51.53 19.45 -52.69
CA MET A 1 -50.87 18.61 -51.66
C MET A 1 -49.72 19.43 -51.09
N SER A 2 -49.94 20.15 -50.00
CA SER A 2 -48.91 21.00 -49.39
C SER A 2 -48.19 20.22 -48.31
N ALA A 3 -46.92 19.91 -48.51
CA ALA A 3 -46.09 19.23 -47.53
C ALA A 3 -45.56 20.25 -46.51
N SER A 4 -46.01 20.14 -45.25
CA SER A 4 -45.45 20.91 -44.14
C SER A 4 -44.14 20.25 -43.67
N SER A 5 -43.01 20.89 -43.93
CA SER A 5 -41.71 20.50 -43.37
C SER A 5 -41.65 20.86 -41.89
N SER A 6 -41.62 19.87 -40.99
CA SER A 6 -41.45 20.08 -39.56
C SER A 6 -40.01 20.47 -39.24
N THR A 7 -39.78 21.73 -38.88
CA THR A 7 -38.49 22.21 -38.38
C THR A 7 -38.13 21.44 -37.10
N PRO A 8 -36.94 20.80 -37.00
CA PRO A 8 -36.56 20.06 -35.80
C PRO A 8 -36.51 21.01 -34.60
N GLY A 9 -37.18 20.65 -33.50
CA GLY A 9 -37.15 21.43 -32.26
C GLY A 9 -35.71 21.62 -31.76
N ARG A 10 -35.38 22.82 -31.26
CA ARG A 10 -34.03 23.24 -30.83
C ARG A 10 -33.35 22.24 -29.87
N LEU A 11 -34.13 21.53 -29.06
CA LEU A 11 -33.67 20.47 -28.15
C LEU A 11 -33.12 19.25 -28.90
N ARG A 12 -33.76 18.83 -30.00
CA ARG A 12 -33.30 17.71 -30.83
C ARG A 12 -31.99 18.04 -31.55
N ALA A 13 -31.86 19.27 -32.05
CA ALA A 13 -30.62 19.76 -32.65
C ALA A 13 -29.47 19.85 -31.63
N ALA A 14 -29.75 20.33 -30.42
CA ALA A 14 -28.76 20.35 -29.33
C ALA A 14 -28.33 18.93 -28.91
N TRP A 15 -29.29 18.00 -28.75
CA TRP A 15 -29.00 16.61 -28.41
C TRP A 15 -28.13 15.90 -29.47
N LEU A 16 -28.44 16.07 -30.76
CA LEU A 16 -27.65 15.47 -31.84
C LEU A 16 -26.20 15.98 -31.86
N ARG A 17 -25.97 17.26 -31.50
CA ARG A 17 -24.63 17.84 -31.36
C ARG A 17 -23.88 17.29 -30.16
N TRP A 18 -24.55 17.20 -29.01
CA TRP A 18 -23.94 16.70 -27.76
C TRP A 18 -23.72 15.19 -27.74
N ARG A 19 -24.51 14.42 -28.49
CA ARG A 19 -24.36 12.96 -28.60
C ARG A 19 -22.97 12.57 -29.07
N PHE A 20 -22.38 13.30 -30.01
CA PHE A 20 -21.02 13.02 -30.49
C PHE A 20 -19.99 13.15 -29.36
N HIS A 21 -20.04 14.26 -28.61
CA HIS A 21 -19.13 14.49 -27.48
C HIS A 21 -19.31 13.45 -26.38
N LEU A 22 -20.54 13.02 -26.09
CA LEU A 22 -20.81 11.94 -25.12
C LEU A 22 -20.25 10.58 -25.57
N ASN A 23 -20.35 10.23 -26.86
CA ASN A 23 -19.76 8.99 -27.39
C ASN A 23 -18.23 9.04 -27.33
N VAL A 24 -17.64 10.19 -27.66
CA VAL A 24 -16.19 10.39 -27.54
C VAL A 24 -15.75 10.29 -26.07
N LEU A 25 -16.47 10.90 -25.14
CA LEU A 25 -16.22 10.79 -23.70
C LEU A 25 -16.27 9.33 -23.24
N LEU A 26 -17.25 8.56 -23.72
CA LEU A 26 -17.43 7.15 -23.38
C LEU A 26 -16.22 6.28 -23.78
N LEU A 27 -15.49 6.67 -24.83
CA LEU A 27 -14.27 5.99 -25.26
C LEU A 27 -13.03 6.50 -24.52
N ILE A 28 -12.92 7.82 -24.30
CA ILE A 28 -11.75 8.44 -23.65
C ILE A 28 -11.67 8.06 -22.17
N VAL A 29 -12.80 8.03 -21.45
CA VAL A 29 -12.81 7.77 -20.00
C VAL A 29 -12.19 6.41 -19.66
N PRO A 30 -12.61 5.27 -20.25
CA PRO A 30 -11.97 3.98 -20.00
C PRO A 30 -10.48 3.99 -20.37
N LEU A 31 -10.10 4.57 -21.51
CA LEU A 31 -8.70 4.62 -21.95
C LEU A 31 -7.81 5.41 -20.99
N ALA A 32 -8.30 6.52 -20.46
CA ALA A 32 -7.58 7.33 -19.48
C ALA A 32 -7.41 6.58 -18.13
N LEU A 33 -8.47 5.89 -17.67
CA LEU A 33 -8.44 5.12 -16.42
C LEU A 33 -7.68 3.79 -16.56
N MET A 34 -7.53 3.28 -17.79
CA MET A 34 -6.88 2.00 -18.08
C MET A 34 -5.41 1.98 -17.64
N SER A 35 -4.70 3.11 -17.75
CA SER A 35 -3.30 3.22 -17.27
C SER A 35 -3.21 2.99 -15.75
N GLN A 36 -4.07 3.67 -14.98
CA GLN A 36 -4.12 3.51 -13.53
C GLN A 36 -4.48 2.07 -13.15
N TYR A 37 -5.47 1.50 -13.85
CA TYR A 37 -5.85 0.10 -13.64
C TYR A 37 -4.68 -0.87 -13.85
N PHE A 38 -3.92 -0.72 -14.94
CA PHE A 38 -2.78 -1.60 -15.21
C PHE A 38 -1.64 -1.41 -14.21
N GLN A 39 -1.38 -0.19 -13.73
CA GLN A 39 -0.39 0.06 -12.68
C GLN A 39 -0.79 -0.61 -11.37
N ASN A 40 -2.04 -0.46 -10.95
CA ASN A 40 -2.56 -1.12 -9.74
C ASN A 40 -2.49 -2.66 -9.87
N GLN A 41 -2.81 -3.20 -11.05
CA GLN A 41 -2.68 -4.64 -11.32
C GLN A 41 -1.22 -5.11 -11.32
N ALA A 42 -0.30 -4.31 -11.87
CA ALA A 42 1.13 -4.62 -11.86
C ALA A 42 1.68 -4.67 -10.43
N LYS A 43 1.25 -3.73 -9.59
CA LYS A 43 1.56 -3.69 -8.15
C LYS A 43 1.06 -4.92 -7.41
N SER A 44 -0.23 -5.25 -7.53
CA SER A 44 -0.83 -6.43 -6.88
C SER A 44 -0.21 -7.75 -7.32
N ARG A 45 0.29 -7.82 -8.57
CA ARG A 45 0.99 -9.01 -9.10
C ARG A 45 2.48 -9.06 -8.77
N GLY A 46 3.03 -8.06 -8.07
CA GLY A 46 4.46 -7.98 -7.77
C GLY A 46 5.35 -7.71 -9.00
N LEU A 47 4.76 -7.23 -10.10
CA LEU A 47 5.50 -6.89 -11.33
C LEU A 47 6.30 -5.58 -11.19
N MET A 48 6.05 -4.79 -10.15
CA MET A 48 6.80 -3.57 -9.82
C MET A 48 7.87 -3.78 -8.74
N GLY A 49 8.19 -5.03 -8.39
CA GLY A 49 9.06 -5.36 -7.27
C GLY A 49 8.25 -5.65 -6.00
N LEU A 50 8.89 -5.53 -4.83
CA LEU A 50 8.25 -5.86 -3.55
C LEU A 50 7.25 -4.79 -3.08
N GLY A 51 7.32 -3.57 -3.60
CA GLY A 51 6.41 -2.47 -3.27
C GLY A 51 6.72 -1.25 -4.13
N GLU A 52 6.03 -0.14 -3.91
CA GLU A 52 6.31 1.11 -4.65
C GLU A 52 7.65 1.74 -4.25
N ARG A 53 8.17 1.43 -3.06
CA ARG A 53 9.51 1.86 -2.64
C ARG A 53 10.23 0.77 -1.86
N GLU A 54 11.30 0.24 -2.45
CA GLU A 54 12.20 -0.68 -1.75
C GLU A 54 13.09 0.10 -0.78
N ILE A 55 13.15 -0.39 0.46
CA ILE A 55 13.99 0.17 1.52
C ILE A 55 15.38 -0.48 1.47
N GLY A 56 15.41 -1.77 1.15
CA GLY A 56 16.64 -2.54 0.98
C GLY A 56 16.62 -3.84 1.77
N GLU A 57 17.80 -4.44 1.89
CA GLU A 57 18.01 -5.66 2.69
C GLU A 57 18.32 -5.31 4.15
N ILE A 58 17.65 -6.01 5.05
CA ILE A 58 17.78 -5.88 6.50
C ILE A 58 18.12 -7.25 7.09
N GLN A 59 19.08 -7.25 8.02
CA GLN A 59 19.48 -8.44 8.74
C GLN A 59 18.67 -8.57 10.03
N VAL A 60 18.02 -9.71 10.25
CA VAL A 60 17.23 -10.03 11.44
C VAL A 60 17.73 -11.32 12.06
N GLY A 61 18.71 -11.20 12.96
CA GLY A 61 19.40 -12.38 13.50
C GLY A 61 20.09 -13.17 12.39
N PRO A 62 19.79 -14.49 12.22
CA PRO A 62 20.39 -15.31 11.17
C PRO A 62 19.75 -15.12 9.78
N TRP A 63 18.61 -14.42 9.68
CA TRP A 63 17.87 -14.27 8.43
C TRP A 63 18.07 -12.90 7.81
N SER A 64 18.11 -12.84 6.48
CA SER A 64 18.01 -11.59 5.75
C SER A 64 16.64 -11.45 5.10
N ALA A 65 16.16 -10.21 5.04
CA ALA A 65 14.88 -9.87 4.45
C ALA A 65 15.01 -8.58 3.64
N ARG A 66 14.31 -8.50 2.51
CA ARG A 66 14.06 -7.24 1.82
C ARG A 66 12.75 -6.67 2.33
N LEU A 67 12.74 -5.37 2.59
CA LEU A 67 11.55 -4.63 3.03
C LEU A 67 11.20 -3.58 1.99
N ALA A 68 9.91 -3.41 1.74
CA ALA A 68 9.37 -2.35 0.90
C ALA A 68 8.15 -1.71 1.53
N GLU A 69 8.00 -0.41 1.28
CA GLU A 69 6.76 0.30 1.46
C GLU A 69 5.81 -0.10 0.33
N HIS A 70 4.64 -0.66 0.66
CA HIS A 70 3.77 -1.22 -0.37
C HIS A 70 3.20 -0.10 -1.26
N GLU A 71 2.68 0.96 -0.65
CA GLU A 71 2.11 2.13 -1.33
C GLU A 71 2.76 3.40 -0.79
N LEU A 72 3.09 4.35 -1.67
CA LEU A 72 3.52 5.69 -1.27
C LEU A 72 2.37 6.48 -0.63
N GLY A 73 2.69 7.54 0.10
CA GLY A 73 1.71 8.39 0.78
C GLY A 73 1.55 8.11 2.28
N GLY A 74 0.68 8.89 2.92
CA GLY A 74 0.40 8.74 4.35
C GLY A 74 -0.34 7.43 4.67
N PRO A 75 -0.56 7.14 5.96
CA PRO A 75 -1.39 6.02 6.38
C PRO A 75 -2.83 6.14 5.88
N HIS A 76 -3.46 5.01 5.60
CA HIS A 76 -4.89 4.93 5.27
C HIS A 76 -5.74 5.02 6.53
N ASP A 77 -6.86 5.74 6.45
CA ASP A 77 -7.87 5.79 7.50
C ASP A 77 -8.85 4.63 7.32
N GLU A 78 -8.76 3.62 8.18
CA GLU A 78 -9.65 2.45 8.21
C GLU A 78 -10.81 2.65 9.21
N GLY A 79 -11.14 3.89 9.54
CA GLY A 79 -12.23 4.27 10.43
C GLY A 79 -12.02 3.73 11.85
N ILE A 80 -12.89 2.82 12.29
CA ILE A 80 -12.81 2.25 13.65
C ILE A 80 -11.54 1.43 13.89
N TYR A 81 -10.88 0.96 12.82
CA TYR A 81 -9.63 0.22 12.90
C TYR A 81 -8.41 1.13 12.98
N GLY A 82 -8.59 2.46 12.88
CA GLY A 82 -7.53 3.45 12.97
C GLY A 82 -6.73 3.58 11.68
N PHE A 83 -5.52 4.13 11.80
CA PHE A 83 -4.64 4.37 10.67
C PHE A 83 -3.71 3.20 10.43
N HIS A 84 -3.59 2.75 9.18
CA HIS A 84 -2.73 1.63 8.76
C HIS A 84 -1.78 2.04 7.66
N LYS A 85 -0.61 1.41 7.64
CA LYS A 85 0.37 1.57 6.58
C LYS A 85 0.81 0.18 6.09
N PRO A 86 0.56 -0.18 4.83
CA PRO A 86 0.97 -1.47 4.31
C PRO A 86 2.46 -1.51 3.98
N PHE A 87 3.09 -2.63 4.35
CA PHE A 87 4.48 -2.95 4.04
C PHE A 87 4.58 -4.36 3.49
N MET A 88 5.60 -4.61 2.67
CA MET A 88 5.91 -5.94 2.15
C MET A 88 7.31 -6.39 2.53
N VAL A 89 7.44 -7.67 2.84
CA VAL A 89 8.69 -8.32 3.24
C VAL A 89 8.93 -9.57 2.39
N ALA A 90 10.16 -9.74 1.93
CA ALA A 90 10.61 -10.94 1.25
C ALA A 90 11.86 -11.48 1.94
N PHE A 91 11.78 -12.67 2.50
CA PHE A 91 12.96 -13.30 3.12
C PHE A 91 13.86 -13.95 2.07
N CYS A 92 15.13 -14.17 2.44
CA CYS A 92 16.05 -14.94 1.64
C CYS A 92 15.51 -16.37 1.40
N GLU A 93 15.81 -16.97 0.25
CA GLU A 93 15.26 -18.30 -0.11
C GLU A 93 15.67 -19.39 0.91
N ALA A 94 16.92 -19.36 1.38
CA ALA A 94 17.42 -20.29 2.40
C ALA A 94 16.81 -20.05 3.80
N CYS A 95 16.22 -18.89 4.04
CA CYS A 95 15.62 -18.49 5.31
C CYS A 95 14.20 -19.07 5.46
N LEU A 96 13.46 -19.21 4.35
CA LEU A 96 12.03 -19.56 4.36
C LEU A 96 11.68 -20.83 5.15
N PRO A 97 12.44 -21.95 5.04
CA PRO A 97 12.11 -23.17 5.79
C PRO A 97 12.31 -23.03 7.30
N GLN A 98 13.01 -21.99 7.75
CA GLN A 98 13.38 -21.77 9.14
C GLN A 98 12.40 -20.85 9.87
N ILE A 99 11.65 -20.04 9.11
CA ILE A 99 10.77 -19.00 9.65
C ILE A 99 9.37 -19.57 9.87
N LYS A 100 8.86 -19.41 11.09
CA LYS A 100 7.51 -19.78 11.49
C LYS A 100 6.53 -18.63 11.27
N ALA A 101 6.90 -17.42 11.70
CA ALA A 101 6.08 -16.23 11.57
C ALA A 101 6.96 -14.96 11.59
N ALA A 102 6.45 -13.88 11.01
CA ALA A 102 7.09 -12.58 11.06
C ALA A 102 6.05 -11.48 11.26
N TYR A 103 6.46 -10.38 11.89
CA TYR A 103 5.57 -9.33 12.34
C TYR A 103 6.20 -7.95 12.13
N LEU A 104 5.36 -6.97 11.83
CA LEU A 104 5.76 -5.56 11.73
C LEU A 104 5.04 -4.68 12.73
N ARG A 105 5.76 -3.71 13.28
CA ARG A 105 5.21 -2.72 14.22
C ARG A 105 5.93 -1.39 14.15
N ILE A 106 5.19 -0.28 14.21
CA ILE A 106 5.76 1.03 14.53
C ILE A 106 5.98 1.14 16.06
N GLY A 107 7.22 1.35 16.46
CA GLY A 107 7.69 1.39 17.84
C GLY A 107 8.06 0.02 18.42
N LYS A 108 9.03 0.02 19.34
CA LYS A 108 9.65 -1.21 19.86
C LYS A 108 8.64 -2.15 20.54
N PRO A 109 8.49 -3.41 20.08
CA PRO A 109 7.68 -4.40 20.77
C PRO A 109 8.36 -4.87 22.08
N GLN A 110 7.57 -5.12 23.12
CA GLN A 110 8.07 -5.56 24.44
C GLN A 110 8.10 -7.09 24.56
N SER A 111 7.28 -7.77 23.76
CA SER A 111 7.16 -9.21 23.68
C SER A 111 6.57 -9.62 22.33
N LEU A 112 6.61 -10.92 22.01
CA LEU A 112 6.01 -11.47 20.79
C LEU A 112 4.51 -11.18 20.67
N ARG A 113 3.78 -11.14 21.80
CA ARG A 113 2.36 -10.76 21.82
C ARG A 113 2.10 -9.33 21.34
N THR A 114 3.11 -8.48 21.44
CA THR A 114 3.07 -7.08 21.03
C THR A 114 3.87 -6.83 19.75
N ALA A 115 4.26 -7.88 19.01
CA ALA A 115 5.11 -7.78 17.82
C ALA A 115 4.44 -7.05 16.64
N GLY A 116 3.12 -6.82 16.73
CA GLY A 116 2.37 -6.01 15.77
C GLY A 116 1.62 -6.87 14.76
N SER A 117 1.54 -6.37 13.53
CA SER A 117 0.80 -6.98 12.45
C SER A 117 1.52 -8.21 11.93
N LEU A 118 0.81 -9.33 11.84
CA LEU A 118 1.34 -10.57 11.27
C LEU A 118 1.53 -10.40 9.76
N LEU A 119 2.67 -10.84 9.26
CA LEU A 119 2.97 -10.88 7.83
C LEU A 119 2.32 -12.10 7.19
N MET A 120 1.56 -11.89 6.11
CA MET A 120 0.77 -12.92 5.44
C MET A 120 0.92 -12.87 3.92
N GLY A 121 0.72 -13.99 3.23
CA GLY A 121 0.72 -14.05 1.77
C GLY A 121 1.73 -15.05 1.21
N ASN A 122 2.29 -14.74 0.04
CA ASN A 122 3.32 -15.55 -0.60
C ASN A 122 4.62 -15.49 0.24
N PRO A 123 5.31 -16.61 0.51
CA PRO A 123 6.60 -16.59 1.23
C PRO A 123 7.66 -15.62 0.67
N TYR A 124 7.61 -15.31 -0.63
CA TYR A 124 8.53 -14.37 -1.29
C TYR A 124 8.01 -12.93 -1.36
N ALA A 125 6.78 -12.67 -0.89
CA ALA A 125 6.14 -11.36 -0.83
C ALA A 125 5.02 -11.41 0.23
N LEU A 126 5.42 -11.26 1.49
CA LEU A 126 4.51 -11.21 2.62
C LEU A 126 4.09 -9.78 2.89
N GLU A 127 2.81 -9.55 3.11
CA GLU A 127 2.23 -8.24 3.38
C GLU A 127 1.85 -8.10 4.85
N GLY A 128 2.02 -6.90 5.40
CA GLY A 128 1.57 -6.52 6.72
C GLY A 128 0.91 -5.15 6.74
N GLU A 129 -0.35 -5.11 7.16
CA GLU A 129 -1.08 -3.87 7.44
C GLU A 129 -0.68 -3.32 8.81
N VAL A 130 0.32 -2.44 8.84
CA VAL A 130 0.91 -1.96 10.09
C VAL A 130 0.06 -0.86 10.69
N VAL A 131 -0.55 -1.13 11.85
CA VAL A 131 -1.25 -0.12 12.65
C VAL A 131 -0.27 1.00 13.01
N VAL A 132 -0.66 2.25 12.78
CA VAL A 132 0.05 3.45 13.24
C VAL A 132 -0.45 3.82 14.65
N PRO A 133 0.34 3.57 15.72
CA PRO A 133 -0.11 3.82 17.08
C PRO A 133 -0.49 5.28 17.30
N PRO A 134 -1.52 5.58 18.12
CA PRO A 134 -1.89 6.97 18.45
C PRO A 134 -0.75 7.79 19.06
N ARG A 135 0.22 7.13 19.72
CA ARG A 135 1.39 7.75 20.35
C ARG A 135 2.67 7.60 19.53
N ALA A 136 2.57 7.23 18.25
CA ALA A 136 3.73 7.18 17.37
C ALA A 136 4.32 8.59 17.20
N SER A 137 5.64 8.68 17.34
CA SER A 137 6.43 9.88 17.06
C SER A 137 6.96 9.84 15.62
N PRO A 138 7.20 10.98 14.95
CA PRO A 138 7.99 11.03 13.71
C PRO A 138 9.33 10.28 13.80
N ASP A 139 9.96 10.27 14.98
CA ASP A 139 11.24 9.59 15.23
C ASP A 139 11.08 8.11 15.62
N SER A 140 9.88 7.52 15.46
CA SER A 140 9.69 6.09 15.73
C SER A 140 10.46 5.25 14.71
N ASP A 141 10.73 4.00 15.08
CA ASP A 141 11.22 2.99 14.15
C ASP A 141 10.10 2.03 13.73
N LEU A 142 10.21 1.48 12.53
CA LEU A 142 9.52 0.26 12.14
C LEU A 142 10.34 -0.96 12.58
N TRP A 143 9.72 -1.84 13.35
CA TRP A 143 10.33 -3.06 13.88
C TRP A 143 9.85 -4.28 13.11
N LEU A 144 10.79 -5.09 12.62
CA LEU A 144 10.56 -6.43 12.11
C LEU A 144 10.92 -7.44 13.19
N THR A 145 9.96 -8.25 13.62
CA THR A 145 10.16 -9.38 14.53
C THR A 145 9.95 -10.68 13.78
N VAL A 146 10.89 -11.63 13.89
CA VAL A 146 10.84 -12.92 13.22
C VAL A 146 10.96 -14.04 14.24
N GLU A 147 10.03 -14.99 14.18
CA GLU A 147 10.02 -16.21 14.99
C GLU A 147 10.44 -17.40 14.11
N GLY A 148 11.46 -18.14 14.55
CA GLY A 148 11.91 -19.38 13.92
C GLY A 148 11.09 -20.59 14.36
N TRP A 149 11.10 -21.66 13.55
CA TRP A 149 10.51 -22.95 13.93
C TRP A 149 11.20 -23.60 15.14
N ASP A 150 12.44 -23.22 15.41
CA ASP A 150 13.22 -23.61 16.59
C ASP A 150 12.82 -22.83 17.87
N GLY A 151 11.90 -21.87 17.76
CA GLY A 151 11.45 -21.00 18.85
C GLY A 151 12.34 -19.79 19.09
N SER A 152 13.40 -19.58 18.31
CA SER A 152 14.21 -18.36 18.36
C SER A 152 13.39 -17.15 17.91
N VAL A 153 13.63 -15.99 18.53
CA VAL A 153 12.99 -14.72 18.13
C VAL A 153 14.06 -13.67 17.94
N HIS A 154 14.07 -13.07 16.75
CA HIS A 154 15.00 -12.01 16.38
C HIS A 154 14.27 -10.76 15.93
N GLN A 155 14.89 -9.60 16.16
CA GLN A 155 14.31 -8.30 15.87
C GLN A 155 15.31 -7.39 15.18
N ALA A 156 14.83 -6.61 14.22
CA ALA A 156 15.55 -5.50 13.63
C ALA A 156 14.64 -4.26 13.58
N SER A 157 15.25 -3.08 13.56
CA SER A 157 14.54 -1.82 13.43
C SER A 157 15.07 -1.02 12.26
N ILE A 158 14.18 -0.26 11.63
CA ILE A 158 14.47 0.69 10.57
C ILE A 158 13.84 2.02 10.98
N PRO A 159 14.56 3.15 10.91
CA PRO A 159 13.96 4.47 11.17
C PRO A 159 12.71 4.67 10.31
N LEU A 160 11.61 5.14 10.89
CA LEU A 160 10.37 5.36 10.13
C LEU A 160 10.58 6.42 9.01
N ALA A 161 11.52 7.35 9.21
CA ALA A 161 11.93 8.30 8.18
C ALA A 161 12.47 7.62 6.91
N GLU A 162 13.08 6.45 7.06
CA GLU A 162 13.58 5.62 5.95
C GLU A 162 12.52 4.62 5.50
N ALA A 163 11.78 4.00 6.42
CA ALA A 163 10.77 3.01 6.10
C ALA A 163 9.51 3.61 5.44
N SER A 164 9.12 4.83 5.78
CA SER A 164 8.00 5.57 5.16
C SER A 164 8.10 7.08 5.44
N PRO A 165 8.80 7.84 4.57
CA PRO A 165 8.92 9.30 4.69
C PRO A 165 7.57 10.01 4.76
N ASP A 166 6.57 9.52 4.03
CA ASP A 166 5.24 10.13 3.99
C ASP A 166 4.45 9.85 5.28
N THR A 167 4.60 8.67 5.88
CA THR A 167 4.06 8.41 7.23
C THR A 167 4.75 9.26 8.28
N ARG A 168 6.07 9.46 8.20
CA ARG A 168 6.78 10.39 9.09
C ARG A 168 6.22 11.82 8.96
N ALA A 169 6.11 12.34 7.74
CA ALA A 169 5.57 13.67 7.48
C ALA A 169 4.10 13.80 7.93
N TRP A 170 3.32 12.72 7.82
CA TRP A 170 1.96 12.69 8.36
C TRP A 170 1.95 12.77 9.90
N LEU A 171 2.85 12.06 10.60
CA LEU A 171 2.99 12.15 12.06
C LEU A 171 3.42 13.55 12.51
N GLU A 172 4.33 14.21 11.78
CA GLU A 172 4.74 15.60 12.05
C GLU A 172 3.54 16.54 12.02
N ARG A 173 2.65 16.40 11.02
CA ARG A 173 1.42 17.20 10.93
C ARG A 173 0.44 16.89 12.06
N ARG A 174 0.33 15.62 12.46
CA ARG A 174 -0.57 15.18 13.53
C ARG A 174 -0.14 15.68 14.91
N GLY A 175 1.16 15.75 15.18
CA GLY A 175 1.71 16.21 16.47
C GLY A 175 1.67 17.73 16.67
N ASN A 176 1.35 18.50 15.63
CA ASN A 176 1.17 19.95 15.69
C ASN A 176 -0.26 20.37 16.07
N HIS A 177 -1.08 19.43 16.55
CA HIS A 177 -2.46 19.62 17.02
C HIS A 177 -2.61 19.07 18.43
#